data_AF-A0A1I4TIK4-F1
#
_entry.id   AF-A0A1I4TIK4-F1
#
_cell.length_a   1.000
_cell.length_b   1.000
_cell.length_c   1.000
_cell.angle_alpha   90.00
_cell.angle_beta   90.00
_cell.angle_gamma   90.00
#
_symmetry.space_group_name_H-M   'P 1'
#
loop_
_entity.id
_entity.type
_entity.pdbx_description
1 polymer ?
#
loop_
_entity_poly.entity_id
_entity_poly.type
_entity_poly.pdbx_seq_one_letter_code
_entity_poly.pdbx_strand_id
1 'polypeptide(L)'
;MEWFYDNADANPVVERVYCLAWAEFTDEDWAALGRIYRDLPGWQPGSPDIARWFAPDDDAEQHLWASVEPSGLQVGGLLSADAWQAWDGQFRRAVVDAGLPRFDH
;
A
#
# COMPACT_ATOMS: atom_id res chain seq x y z
N MET A 1 40.18 -7.42 -1.95
CA MET A 1 39.73 -6.45 -2.97
C MET A 1 38.53 -7.10 -3.62
N GLU A 2 37.34 -6.75 -3.16
CA GLU A 2 36.09 -7.30 -3.65
C GLU A 2 35.65 -6.46 -4.86
N TRP A 3 35.24 -7.12 -5.94
CA TRP A 3 34.99 -6.52 -7.27
C TRP A 3 33.50 -6.41 -7.60
N PHE A 4 32.65 -6.40 -6.58
CA PHE A 4 31.21 -6.32 -6.73
C PHE A 4 30.67 -5.25 -5.79
N TYR A 5 29.64 -4.54 -6.25
CA TYR A 5 28.80 -3.71 -5.41
C TYR A 5 27.51 -4.50 -5.22
N ASP A 6 27.15 -4.78 -3.97
CA ASP A 6 25.89 -5.43 -3.67
C ASP A 6 24.75 -4.42 -3.87
N ASN A 7 23.77 -4.76 -4.71
CA ASN A 7 22.57 -3.96 -4.92
C ASN A 7 21.49 -4.28 -3.85
N ALA A 8 21.87 -4.84 -2.70
CA ALA A 8 20.98 -5.16 -1.58
C ALA A 8 20.22 -3.94 -1.02
N ASP A 9 20.66 -2.73 -1.32
CA ASP A 9 20.02 -1.46 -0.93
C ASP A 9 19.11 -0.85 -1.99
N ALA A 10 18.92 -1.49 -3.16
CA ALA A 10 17.95 -1.00 -4.12
C ALA A 10 16.54 -1.32 -3.61
N ASN A 11 15.90 -0.37 -2.91
CA ASN A 11 14.47 -0.43 -2.61
C ASN A 11 13.71 -0.60 -3.95
N PRO A 12 13.11 -1.78 -4.25
CA PRO A 12 12.37 -1.94 -5.48
C PRO A 12 11.26 -0.90 -5.58
N VAL A 13 11.04 -0.44 -6.80
CA VAL A 13 9.85 0.35 -7.15
C VAL A 13 8.62 -0.53 -6.94
N VAL A 14 7.74 -0.07 -6.06
CA VAL A 14 6.43 -0.66 -5.86
C VAL A 14 5.47 -0.01 -6.85
N GLU A 15 4.79 -0.86 -7.62
CA GLU A 15 3.67 -0.47 -8.48
C GLU A 15 2.65 -1.62 -8.46
N ARG A 16 1.53 -1.42 -7.75
CA ARG A 16 0.48 -2.43 -7.57
C ARG A 16 -0.89 -1.80 -7.64
N VAL A 17 -1.81 -2.46 -8.34
CA VAL A 17 -3.24 -2.13 -8.29
C VAL A 17 -3.99 -3.28 -7.61
N TYR A 18 -4.78 -2.96 -6.60
CA TYR A 18 -5.72 -3.89 -5.96
C TYR A 18 -7.12 -3.61 -6.47
N CYS A 19 -7.74 -4.58 -7.13
CA CYS A 19 -9.04 -4.47 -7.79
C CYS A 19 -10.23 -4.40 -6.81
N LEU A 20 -10.26 -3.39 -5.95
CA LEU A 20 -11.37 -3.09 -5.05
C LEU A 20 -12.54 -2.48 -5.85
N ALA A 21 -13.75 -3.01 -5.64
CA ALA A 21 -14.93 -2.64 -6.41
C ALA A 21 -15.64 -1.44 -5.76
N TRP A 22 -15.10 -0.23 -5.96
CA TRP A 22 -15.57 1.00 -5.30
C TRP A 22 -17.07 1.29 -5.45
N ALA A 23 -17.66 0.90 -6.59
CA ALA A 23 -19.08 1.07 -6.84
C ALA A 23 -19.98 0.25 -5.89
N GLU A 24 -19.42 -0.78 -5.26
CA GLU A 24 -20.09 -1.67 -4.31
C GLU A 24 -19.77 -1.32 -2.85
N PHE A 25 -18.85 -0.38 -2.60
CA PHE A 25 -18.48 0.02 -1.25
C PHE A 25 -19.63 0.77 -0.57
N THR A 26 -20.01 0.30 0.61
CA THR A 26 -20.84 1.02 1.57
C THR A 26 -19.98 1.96 2.43
N ASP A 27 -20.62 2.82 3.23
CA ASP A 27 -19.91 3.62 4.25
C ASP A 27 -19.14 2.74 5.25
N GLU A 28 -19.64 1.53 5.53
CA GLU A 28 -18.98 0.57 6.41
C GLU A 28 -17.70 0.01 5.77
N ASP A 29 -17.71 -0.24 4.46
CA ASP A 29 -16.54 -0.68 3.70
C ASP A 29 -15.47 0.41 3.65
N TRP A 30 -15.86 1.67 3.43
CA TRP A 30 -14.94 2.81 3.52
C TRP A 30 -14.34 2.97 4.91
N ALA A 31 -15.17 2.84 5.96
CA ALA A 31 -14.70 2.88 7.34
C ALA A 31 -13.76 1.70 7.65
N ALA A 32 -14.02 0.51 7.10
CA ALA A 32 -13.16 -0.65 7.23
C ALA A 32 -11.82 -0.44 6.52
N LEU A 33 -11.81 0.06 5.27
CA LEU A 33 -10.59 0.40 4.55
C LEU A 33 -9.75 1.44 5.31
N GLY A 34 -10.40 2.47 5.87
CA GLY A 34 -9.72 3.47 6.70
C GLY A 34 -9.17 2.92 8.03
N ARG A 35 -9.74 1.84 8.58
CA ARG A 35 -9.12 1.10 9.70
C ARG A 35 -7.91 0.31 9.23
N ILE A 36 -8.05 -0.44 8.14
CA ILE A 36 -6.96 -1.21 7.53
C ILE A 36 -5.73 -0.33 7.27
N TYR A 37 -5.89 0.84 6.65
CA TYR A 37 -4.78 1.75 6.39
C TYR A 37 -4.01 2.17 7.64
N ARG A 38 -4.72 2.43 8.74
CA ARG A 38 -4.13 2.85 10.02
C ARG A 38 -3.40 1.71 10.75
N ASP A 39 -3.83 0.47 10.50
CA ASP A 39 -3.25 -0.73 11.12
C ASP A 39 -2.04 -1.28 10.33
N LEU A 40 -1.81 -0.79 9.11
CA LEU A 40 -0.63 -1.15 8.31
C LEU A 40 0.64 -0.47 8.84
N PRO A 41 1.80 -1.15 8.72
CA PRO A 41 3.06 -0.62 9.23
C PRO A 41 3.44 0.67 8.51
N GLY A 42 3.98 1.62 9.28
CA GLY A 42 4.45 2.89 8.76
C GLY A 42 3.35 3.94 8.53
N TRP A 43 2.08 3.70 8.91
CA TRP A 43 0.99 4.67 8.70
C TRP A 43 1.39 6.11 9.06
N GLN A 44 1.18 7.03 8.11
CA GLN A 44 1.44 8.46 8.28
C GLN A 44 0.11 9.21 8.48
N PRO A 45 -0.22 9.62 9.72
CA PRO A 45 -1.43 10.40 9.96
C PRO A 45 -1.30 11.80 9.34
N GLY A 46 -2.42 12.34 8.84
CA GLY A 46 -2.51 13.75 8.44
C GLY A 46 -2.10 14.06 7.00
N SER A 47 -1.95 13.06 6.12
CA SER A 47 -1.93 13.28 4.67
C SER A 47 -3.38 13.48 4.18
N PRO A 48 -3.77 14.70 3.74
CA PRO A 48 -5.18 15.04 3.56
C PRO A 48 -5.79 14.46 2.28
N ASP A 49 -4.97 14.20 1.25
CA ASP A 49 -5.46 13.86 -0.09
C ASP A 49 -5.20 12.39 -0.49
N ILE A 50 -4.16 11.76 0.06
CA ILE A 50 -3.74 10.40 -0.24
C ILE A 50 -3.28 9.67 1.01
N ALA A 51 -3.49 8.36 1.06
CA ALA A 51 -2.97 7.54 2.14
C ALA A 51 -1.45 7.37 1.97
N ARG A 52 -0.69 7.49 3.07
CA ARG A 52 0.77 7.40 3.06
C ARG A 52 1.29 6.49 4.16
N TRP A 53 2.41 5.83 3.88
CA TRP A 53 3.16 5.02 4.83
C TRP A 53 4.66 5.29 4.72
N PHE A 54 5.36 5.09 5.83
CA PHE A 54 6.80 5.24 6.07
C PHE A 54 7.34 6.68 5.99
N ALA A 55 6.90 7.49 5.03
CA ALA A 55 7.25 8.90 4.92
C ALA A 55 6.11 9.73 4.30
N PRO A 56 6.03 11.04 4.62
CA PRO A 56 4.99 11.93 4.10
C PRO A 56 5.27 12.45 2.68
N ASP A 57 6.47 12.21 2.14
CA ASP A 57 6.94 12.70 0.85
C ASP A 57 7.57 11.57 0.01
N ASP A 58 7.61 11.78 -1.31
CA ASP A 58 8.07 10.78 -2.28
C ASP A 58 9.60 10.79 -2.48
N ASP A 59 10.29 11.75 -1.87
CA ASP A 59 11.76 11.87 -1.93
C ASP A 59 12.46 10.98 -0.89
N ALA A 60 11.72 10.43 0.07
CA ALA A 60 12.24 9.55 1.09
C ALA A 60 12.66 8.18 0.52
N GLU A 61 13.73 7.61 1.09
CA GLU A 61 14.27 6.31 0.66
C GLU A 61 13.26 5.18 0.78
N GLN A 62 12.36 5.26 1.77
CA GLN A 62 11.25 4.33 1.96
C GLN A 62 9.95 5.10 2.15
N HIS A 63 9.01 4.91 1.23
CA HIS A 63 7.70 5.53 1.26
C HIS A 63 6.70 4.67 0.48
N LEU A 64 5.45 4.69 0.90
CA LEU A 64 4.33 4.26 0.07
C LEU A 64 3.25 5.32 0.08
N TRP A 65 2.54 5.40 -1.03
CA TRP A 65 1.29 6.14 -1.15
C TRP A 65 0.22 5.24 -1.78
N ALA A 66 -1.05 5.59 -1.56
CA ALA A 66 -2.15 4.98 -2.27
C ALA A 66 -3.17 6.01 -2.77
N SER A 67 -3.68 5.77 -3.98
CA SER A 67 -4.71 6.57 -4.65
C SER A 67 -5.88 5.68 -5.09
N VAL A 68 -7.09 6.20 -4.93
CA VAL A 68 -8.32 5.56 -5.40
C VAL A 68 -8.48 5.87 -6.89
N GLU A 69 -8.36 4.84 -7.72
CA GLU A 69 -8.48 4.94 -9.18
C GLU A 69 -9.70 4.13 -9.65
N PRO A 70 -10.27 4.41 -10.84
CA PRO A 70 -11.43 3.66 -11.34
C PRO A 70 -11.25 2.13 -11.40
N SER A 71 -10.01 1.67 -11.60
CA SER A 71 -9.64 0.24 -11.66
C SER A 71 -9.42 -0.42 -10.30
N GLY A 72 -9.38 0.36 -9.21
CA GLY A 72 -9.09 -0.13 -7.87
C GLY A 72 -8.15 0.80 -7.10
N LEU A 73 -7.47 0.26 -6.10
CA LEU A 73 -6.50 1.00 -5.29
C LEU A 73 -5.11 0.88 -5.90
N GLN A 74 -4.60 1.99 -6.42
CA GLN A 74 -3.20 2.06 -6.82
C GLN A 74 -2.34 2.30 -5.59
N VAL A 75 -1.30 1.49 -5.42
CA VAL A 75 -0.24 1.65 -4.42
C VAL A 75 1.09 1.78 -5.15
N GLY A 76 1.86 2.79 -4.77
CA GLY A 76 3.16 3.07 -5.36
C GLY A 76 4.16 3.58 -4.33
N GLY A 77 5.45 3.52 -4.68
CA GLY A 77 6.53 4.08 -3.89
C GLY A 77 7.81 3.25 -3.93
N LEU A 78 8.62 3.37 -2.88
CA LEU A 78 9.88 2.67 -2.71
C LEU A 78 9.88 1.94 -1.37
N LEU A 79 10.09 0.62 -1.39
CA LEU A 79 10.29 -0.19 -0.18
C LEU A 79 11.27 -1.31 -0.47
N SER A 80 11.99 -1.77 0.55
CA SER A 80 12.74 -3.02 0.44
C SER A 80 11.80 -4.18 0.11
N ALA A 81 12.33 -5.23 -0.55
CA ALA A 81 11.51 -6.37 -0.94
C ALA A 81 10.80 -7.03 0.27
N ASP A 82 11.50 -7.16 1.39
CA ASP A 82 10.93 -7.74 2.62
C ASP A 82 9.84 -6.85 3.22
N ALA A 83 10.06 -5.53 3.28
CA ALA A 83 9.07 -4.58 3.78
C ALA A 83 7.81 -4.57 2.89
N TRP A 84 7.99 -4.60 1.56
CA TRP A 84 6.88 -4.69 0.63
C TRP A 84 6.09 -6.00 0.79
N GLN A 85 6.74 -7.16 0.87
CA GLN A 85 6.06 -8.44 1.04
C GLN A 85 5.26 -8.50 2.34
N ALA A 86 5.82 -7.96 3.44
CA ALA A 86 5.11 -7.88 4.70
C ALA A 86 3.87 -6.97 4.61
N TRP A 87 4.01 -5.79 4.00
CA TRP A 87 2.93 -4.83 3.83
C TRP A 87 1.82 -5.37 2.91
N ASP A 88 2.16 -5.89 1.72
CA ASP A 88 1.21 -6.50 0.76
C ASP A 88 0.43 -7.64 1.40
N GLY A 89 1.14 -8.54 2.07
CA GLY A 89 0.54 -9.70 2.73
C GLY A 89 -0.46 -9.29 3.81
N GLN A 90 -0.10 -8.31 4.64
CA GLN A 90 -0.99 -7.79 5.69
C GLN A 90 -2.21 -7.09 5.08
N PHE A 91 -2.02 -6.24 4.07
CA PHE A 91 -3.11 -5.51 3.42
C PHE A 91 -4.12 -6.49 2.79
N ARG A 92 -3.65 -7.43 1.97
CA ARG A 92 -4.51 -8.41 1.30
C ARG A 92 -5.28 -9.28 2.27
N ARG A 93 -4.64 -9.72 3.35
CA ARG A 93 -5.31 -10.48 4.41
C ARG A 93 -6.40 -9.65 5.08
N ALA A 94 -6.10 -8.41 5.46
CA ALA A 94 -7.08 -7.54 6.10
C ALA A 94 -8.26 -7.21 5.20
N VAL A 95 -8.03 -7.00 3.90
CA VAL A 95 -9.07 -6.82 2.88
C VAL A 95 -9.99 -8.04 2.78
N VAL A 96 -9.42 -9.25 2.79
CA VAL A 96 -10.19 -10.51 2.79
C VAL A 96 -10.98 -10.68 4.09
N ASP A 97 -10.33 -10.49 5.23
CA ASP A 97 -10.94 -10.68 6.56
C ASP A 97 -12.07 -9.67 6.82
N ALA A 98 -11.96 -8.46 6.28
CA ALA A 98 -13.00 -7.43 6.32
C ALA A 98 -14.12 -7.65 5.29
N GLY A 99 -13.96 -8.59 4.35
CA GLY A 99 -14.96 -8.87 3.32
C GLY A 99 -15.13 -7.78 2.27
N LEU A 100 -14.12 -6.94 2.03
CA LEU A 100 -14.27 -5.80 1.11
C LEU A 100 -14.58 -6.25 -0.33
N PRO A 101 -15.55 -5.61 -1.01
CA PRO A 101 -15.91 -5.90 -2.40
C PRO A 101 -14.71 -5.76 -3.35
N ARG A 102 -14.58 -6.71 -4.26
CA ARG A 102 -13.46 -6.83 -5.21
C ARG A 102 -13.98 -7.34 -6.55
N PHE A 103 -13.35 -6.93 -7.64
CA PHE A 103 -13.60 -7.57 -8.93
C PHE A 103 -13.07 -9.00 -8.90
N ASP A 104 -13.91 -9.96 -9.28
CA ASP A 104 -13.47 -11.31 -9.60
C ASP A 104 -12.60 -11.27 -10.87
N HIS A 105 -11.39 -11.79 -10.79
CA HIS A 105 -10.49 -11.94 -11.93
C HIS A 105 -10.13 -13.40 -12.18
#